data_AF-A0A536SW71-F1
#
_entry.id   AF-A0A536SW71-F1
#
_cell.length_a   1.000
_cell.length_b   1.000
_cell.length_c   1.000
_cell.angle_alpha   90.00
_cell.angle_beta   90.00
_cell.angle_gamma   90.00
#
_symmetry.space_group_name_H-M   'P 1'
#
loop_
_entity.id
_entity.type
_entity.pdbx_description
1 polymer ?
#
loop_
_entity_poly.entity_id
_entity_poly.type
_entity_poly.pdbx_seq_one_letter_code
_entity_poly.pdbx_strand_id
1 'polypeptide(L)'
;MPRGRGHERKQRGERKSQRRERVRYRETRFDRTLASVDLKLLKQAAIFQDLDEGELARVAEVCREQKHTVGQYVFKEGEPGNRLFLISEGEVRISRTIPGSGEEALAVLKPGACFGEMSIFDRSERSTDAIANTSCTLITISRSDFELLLDFNRDVAYKVLWSVVRLLSARLRVTNDNLRSFLAMSMF
;
A
#
# COMPACT_ATOMS: atom_id res chain seq x y z
N MET A 1 -23.34 -8.66 -45.46
CA MET A 1 -22.86 -9.26 -44.19
C MET A 1 -22.84 -8.18 -43.10
N PRO A 2 -23.74 -8.16 -42.10
CA PRO A 2 -23.76 -7.10 -41.08
C PRO A 2 -23.03 -7.56 -39.80
N ARG A 3 -21.73 -7.24 -39.67
CA ARG A 3 -20.96 -7.42 -38.43
C ARG A 3 -20.67 -6.05 -37.79
N GLY A 4 -21.68 -5.42 -37.17
CA GLY A 4 -21.52 -4.08 -36.56
C GLY A 4 -22.19 -3.88 -35.20
N ARG A 5 -23.29 -4.59 -34.90
CA ARG A 5 -24.12 -4.26 -33.71
C ARG A 5 -23.68 -4.89 -32.38
N GLY A 6 -22.79 -5.89 -32.41
CA GLY A 6 -22.34 -6.60 -31.22
C GLY A 6 -21.27 -5.85 -30.41
N HIS A 7 -20.35 -5.17 -31.09
CA HIS A 7 -19.23 -4.45 -30.46
C HIS A 7 -19.70 -3.18 -29.75
N GLU A 8 -20.65 -2.44 -30.34
CA GLU A 8 -21.22 -1.22 -29.74
C GLU A 8 -22.04 -1.49 -28.47
N ARG A 9 -22.73 -2.65 -28.39
CA ARG A 9 -23.52 -3.03 -27.21
C ARG A 9 -22.64 -3.35 -25.99
N LYS A 10 -21.46 -3.95 -26.21
CA LYS A 10 -20.50 -4.31 -25.15
C LYS A 10 -19.88 -3.05 -24.52
N GLN A 11 -19.41 -2.12 -25.36
CA GLN A 11 -18.84 -0.83 -24.90
C GLN A 11 -19.88 0.05 -24.18
N ARG A 12 -21.15 0.00 -24.60
CA ARG A 12 -22.24 0.75 -23.95
C ARG A 12 -22.66 0.15 -22.60
N GLY A 13 -22.47 -1.15 -22.41
CA GLY A 13 -22.65 -1.87 -21.14
C GLY A 13 -21.56 -1.52 -20.12
N GLU A 14 -20.29 -1.55 -20.55
CA GLU A 14 -19.12 -1.18 -19.72
C GLU A 14 -19.19 0.28 -19.24
N ARG A 15 -19.56 1.22 -20.12
CA ARG A 15 -19.74 2.64 -19.76
C ARG A 15 -20.90 2.88 -18.78
N LYS A 16 -21.97 2.06 -18.84
CA LYS A 16 -23.08 2.13 -17.87
C LYS A 16 -22.72 1.50 -16.53
N SER A 17 -21.91 0.44 -16.53
CA SER A 17 -21.36 -0.18 -15.31
C SER A 17 -20.47 0.81 -14.57
N GLN A 18 -19.48 1.39 -15.26
CA GLN A 18 -18.56 2.39 -14.72
C GLN A 18 -19.28 3.64 -14.18
N ARG A 19 -20.39 4.07 -14.81
CA ARG A 19 -21.19 5.21 -14.32
C ARG A 19 -21.97 4.87 -13.05
N ARG A 20 -22.50 3.65 -12.90
CA ARG A 20 -23.18 3.18 -11.68
C ARG A 20 -22.20 2.96 -10.52
N GLU A 21 -20.98 2.53 -10.85
CA GLU A 21 -19.86 2.40 -9.92
C GLU A 21 -19.35 3.76 -9.44
N ARG A 22 -19.24 4.76 -10.33
CA ARG A 22 -18.93 6.16 -9.98
C ARG A 22 -19.98 6.80 -9.05
N VAL A 23 -21.25 6.47 -9.22
CA VAL A 23 -22.34 6.97 -8.37
C VAL A 23 -22.28 6.28 -7.00
N ARG A 24 -22.11 4.94 -6.96
CA ARG A 24 -21.84 4.21 -5.71
C ARG A 24 -20.58 4.69 -4.99
N TYR A 25 -19.52 5.03 -5.71
CA TYR A 25 -18.28 5.60 -5.15
C TYR A 25 -18.54 6.90 -4.38
N ARG A 26 -19.46 7.76 -4.86
CA ARG A 26 -19.85 8.99 -4.15
C ARG A 26 -20.84 8.73 -3.02
N GLU A 27 -21.78 7.80 -3.19
CA GLU A 27 -22.88 7.56 -2.23
C GLU A 27 -22.47 6.69 -1.03
N THR A 28 -21.58 5.72 -1.20
CA THR A 28 -21.14 4.82 -0.10
C THR A 28 -20.18 5.52 0.89
N ARG A 29 -19.81 6.78 0.60
CA ARG A 29 -18.66 7.48 1.21
C ARG A 29 -18.98 8.36 2.42
N PHE A 30 -20.25 8.44 2.85
CA PHE A 30 -20.68 9.45 3.83
C PHE A 30 -20.84 8.98 5.29
N ASP A 31 -20.49 7.74 5.64
CA ASP A 31 -20.84 7.20 6.97
C ASP A 31 -19.67 6.65 7.81
N ARG A 32 -18.42 7.05 7.54
CA ARG A 32 -17.26 6.58 8.33
C ARG A 32 -16.25 7.69 8.53
N THR A 33 -15.72 7.79 9.75
CA THR A 33 -14.73 8.78 10.19
C THR A 33 -13.57 8.89 9.19
N LEU A 34 -13.58 9.97 8.40
CA LEU A 34 -12.46 10.33 7.53
C LEU A 34 -11.31 10.75 8.45
N ALA A 35 -10.13 10.16 8.25
CA ALA A 35 -8.94 10.66 8.91
C ALA A 35 -8.61 12.05 8.34
N SER A 36 -8.35 13.03 9.20
CA SER A 36 -7.71 14.28 8.78
C SER A 36 -6.25 13.96 8.47
N VAL A 37 -5.97 13.51 7.26
CA VAL A 37 -4.63 13.09 6.85
C VAL A 37 -3.83 14.30 6.37
N ASP A 38 -2.66 14.54 6.98
CA ASP A 38 -1.70 15.50 6.46
C ASP A 38 -1.15 15.01 5.11
N LEU A 39 -1.37 15.80 4.05
CA LEU A 39 -0.88 15.47 2.71
C LEU A 39 0.65 15.38 2.66
N LYS A 40 1.36 16.11 3.54
CA LYS A 40 2.82 16.01 3.65
C LYS A 40 3.26 14.64 4.10
N LEU A 41 2.49 13.98 4.97
CA LEU A 41 2.76 12.62 5.40
C LEU A 41 2.59 11.65 4.22
N LEU A 42 1.49 11.77 3.48
CA LEU A 42 1.26 10.94 2.28
C LEU A 42 2.39 11.11 1.26
N LYS A 43 2.89 12.33 1.06
CA LYS A 43 4.00 12.63 0.15
C LYS A 43 5.32 11.93 0.53
N GLN A 44 5.51 11.57 1.80
CA GLN A 44 6.71 10.83 2.26
C GLN A 44 6.65 9.34 1.91
N ALA A 45 5.46 8.78 1.67
CA ALA A 45 5.34 7.40 1.24
C ALA A 45 5.93 7.22 -0.17
N ALA A 46 6.88 6.29 -0.32
CA ALA A 46 7.59 6.08 -1.59
C ALA A 46 6.67 5.82 -2.80
N ILE A 47 5.50 5.23 -2.57
CA ILE A 47 4.49 4.95 -3.61
C ILE A 47 3.66 6.18 -4.01
N PHE A 48 3.68 7.25 -3.22
CA PHE A 48 2.92 8.49 -3.43
C PHE A 48 3.81 9.73 -3.66
N GLN A 49 5.13 9.57 -3.61
CA GLN A 49 6.09 10.68 -3.72
C GLN A 49 5.94 11.52 -5.00
N ASP A 50 5.43 10.92 -6.09
CA ASP A 50 5.27 11.61 -7.39
C ASP A 50 3.90 12.31 -7.54
N LEU A 51 2.99 12.17 -6.57
CA LEU A 51 1.64 12.71 -6.64
C LEU A 51 1.59 14.19 -6.29
N ASP A 52 0.83 14.99 -7.05
CA ASP A 52 0.56 16.40 -6.71
C ASP A 52 -0.46 16.54 -5.57
N GLU A 53 -0.66 17.75 -5.06
CA GLU A 53 -1.57 17.99 -3.93
C GLU A 53 -3.02 17.55 -4.21
N GLY A 54 -3.50 17.75 -5.44
CA GLY A 54 -4.85 17.35 -5.83
C GLY A 54 -5.00 15.83 -5.92
N GLU A 55 -3.94 15.13 -6.33
CA GLU A 55 -3.84 13.67 -6.32
C GLU A 55 -3.74 13.10 -4.90
N LEU A 56 -2.92 13.71 -4.04
CA LEU A 56 -2.80 13.31 -2.63
C LEU A 56 -4.11 13.54 -1.88
N ALA A 57 -4.86 14.60 -2.19
CA ALA A 57 -6.19 14.81 -1.63
C ALA A 57 -7.12 13.64 -1.96
N ARG A 58 -7.07 13.08 -3.17
CA ARG A 58 -7.85 11.89 -3.54
C ARG A 58 -7.41 10.63 -2.80
N VAL A 59 -6.11 10.48 -2.55
CA VAL A 59 -5.57 9.40 -1.69
C VAL A 59 -6.11 9.57 -0.26
N ALA A 60 -6.09 10.79 0.28
CA ALA A 60 -6.56 11.07 1.64
C ALA A 60 -8.04 10.69 1.86
N GLU A 61 -8.89 10.82 0.83
CA GLU A 61 -10.31 10.44 0.92
C GLU A 61 -10.54 8.93 1.18
N VAL A 62 -9.58 8.07 0.81
CA VAL A 62 -9.65 6.62 1.06
C VAL A 62 -8.86 6.18 2.29
N CYS A 63 -8.17 7.09 2.96
CA CYS A 63 -7.38 6.79 4.14
C CYS A 63 -8.25 6.60 5.39
N ARG A 64 -7.79 5.73 6.29
CA ARG A 64 -8.38 5.50 7.62
C ARG A 64 -7.32 5.49 8.69
N GLU A 65 -7.62 6.09 9.83
CA GLU A 65 -6.73 6.08 10.98
C GLU A 65 -6.92 4.79 11.81
N GLN A 66 -5.82 4.22 12.29
CA GLN A 66 -5.81 3.08 13.20
C GLN A 66 -4.78 3.32 14.30
N LYS A 67 -5.19 3.20 15.56
CA LYS A 67 -4.31 3.36 16.72
C LYS A 67 -3.93 2.01 17.31
N HIS A 68 -2.69 1.91 17.76
CA HIS A 68 -2.17 0.74 18.45
C HIS A 68 -1.46 1.16 19.73
N THR A 69 -1.61 0.35 20.77
CA THR A 69 -0.79 0.48 21.99
C THR A 69 0.54 -0.24 21.80
N VAL A 70 1.57 0.19 22.56
CA VAL A 70 2.87 -0.50 22.57
C VAL A 70 2.73 -2.02 22.75
N GLY A 71 3.51 -2.79 21.97
CA GLY A 71 3.50 -4.25 21.96
C GLY A 71 2.34 -4.90 21.20
N GLN A 72 1.35 -4.12 20.73
CA GLN A 72 0.24 -4.67 19.97
C GLN A 72 0.68 -5.01 18.54
N TYR A 73 0.27 -6.17 18.04
CA TYR A 73 0.43 -6.53 16.64
C TYR A 73 -0.43 -5.62 15.75
N VAL A 74 0.19 -5.05 14.73
CA VAL A 74 -0.47 -4.41 13.60
C VAL A 74 -0.99 -5.48 12.63
N PHE A 75 -0.14 -6.48 12.36
CA PHE A 75 -0.48 -7.74 11.68
C PHE A 75 0.58 -8.80 12.01
N LYS A 76 0.26 -10.06 11.74
CA LYS A 76 1.18 -11.19 11.90
C LYS A 76 1.63 -11.76 10.55
N GLU A 77 2.80 -12.39 10.54
CA GLU A 77 3.26 -13.21 9.42
C GLU A 77 2.21 -14.28 9.08
N GLY A 78 1.98 -14.53 7.78
CA GLY A 78 0.98 -15.47 7.29
C GLY A 78 -0.47 -14.95 7.26
N GLU A 79 -0.77 -13.79 7.85
CA GLU A 79 -2.12 -13.21 7.72
C GLU A 79 -2.37 -12.70 6.30
N PRO A 80 -3.62 -12.69 5.80
CA PRO A 80 -3.95 -12.09 4.51
C PRO A 80 -3.55 -10.62 4.45
N GLY A 81 -2.72 -10.25 3.47
CA GLY A 81 -2.31 -8.87 3.27
C GLY A 81 -3.29 -8.08 2.42
N ASN A 82 -4.14 -7.28 3.07
CA ASN A 82 -5.24 -6.55 2.42
C ASN A 82 -5.26 -5.04 2.70
N ARG A 83 -4.20 -4.51 3.32
CA ARG A 83 -4.03 -3.09 3.66
C ARG A 83 -2.55 -2.71 3.59
N LEU A 84 -2.28 -1.48 3.18
CA LEU A 84 -0.99 -0.83 3.41
C LEU A 84 -1.11 0.12 4.59
N PHE A 85 0.03 0.46 5.18
CA PHE A 85 0.13 1.31 6.36
C PHE A 85 1.16 2.41 6.14
N LEU A 86 0.90 3.56 6.74
CA LEU A 86 1.80 4.71 6.81
C LEU A 86 1.83 5.17 8.27
N ILE A 87 3.03 5.32 8.83
CA ILE A 87 3.18 5.71 10.23
C ILE A 87 3.00 7.23 10.33
N SER A 88 1.95 7.68 11.00
CA SER A 88 1.75 9.11 11.30
C SER A 88 2.48 9.51 12.56
N GLU A 89 2.41 8.67 13.59
CA GLU A 89 3.00 8.91 14.91
C GLU A 89 3.46 7.59 15.52
N GLY A 90 4.48 7.64 16.37
CA GLY A 90 5.06 6.47 17.02
C GLY A 90 5.95 5.65 16.08
N GLU A 91 6.19 4.40 16.46
CA GLU A 91 7.13 3.51 15.77
C GLU A 91 6.56 2.10 15.63
N VAL A 92 6.93 1.42 14.54
CA VAL A 92 6.54 0.03 14.27
C VAL A 92 7.78 -0.81 14.06
N ARG A 93 7.91 -1.88 14.82
CA ARG A 93 8.96 -2.88 14.67
C ARG A 93 8.51 -3.95 13.68
N ILE A 94 9.33 -4.20 12.67
CA ILE A 94 9.18 -5.34 11.76
C ILE A 94 10.06 -6.47 12.27
N SER A 95 9.47 -7.63 12.49
CA SER A 95 10.18 -8.80 13.01
C SER A 95 9.79 -10.07 12.29
N ARG A 96 10.65 -11.08 12.41
CA ARG A 96 10.35 -12.45 11.99
C ARG A 96 10.67 -13.40 13.14
N THR A 97 9.84 -14.42 13.31
CA THR A 97 10.14 -15.50 14.25
C THR A 97 10.99 -16.55 13.55
N ILE A 98 12.20 -16.79 14.06
CA ILE A 98 13.09 -17.84 13.57
C ILE A 98 12.96 -19.07 14.48
N PRO A 99 12.61 -20.25 13.94
CA PRO A 99 12.57 -21.48 14.71
C PRO A 99 13.89 -21.74 15.44
N GLY A 100 13.83 -21.86 16.76
CA GLY A 100 15.00 -22.10 17.62
C GLY A 100 15.82 -20.87 18.01
N SER A 101 15.65 -19.72 17.34
CA SER A 101 16.36 -18.47 17.67
C SER A 101 15.46 -17.38 18.27
N GLY A 102 14.14 -17.56 18.20
CA GLY A 102 13.17 -16.62 18.76
C GLY A 102 12.84 -15.47 17.80
N GLU A 103 12.49 -14.32 18.36
CA GLU A 103 12.12 -13.14 17.58
C GLU A 103 13.38 -12.39 17.09
N GLU A 104 13.51 -12.18 15.78
CA GLU A 104 14.53 -11.33 15.18
C GLU A 104 13.89 -10.02 14.70
N ALA A 105 14.35 -8.89 15.26
CA ALA A 105 13.94 -7.57 14.82
C ALA A 105 14.70 -7.17 13.54
N LEU A 106 13.98 -7.06 12.42
CA LEU A 106 14.55 -6.74 11.11
C LEU A 106 14.72 -5.23 10.92
N ALA A 107 13.76 -4.44 11.41
CA ALA A 107 13.79 -2.98 11.33
C ALA A 107 12.85 -2.33 12.36
N VAL A 108 13.13 -1.07 12.72
CA VAL A 108 12.19 -0.18 13.41
C VAL A 108 11.86 0.98 12.47
N LEU A 109 10.59 1.07 12.09
CA LEU A 109 10.04 2.06 11.18
C LEU A 109 9.51 3.25 11.97
N LYS A 110 9.73 4.46 11.44
CA LYS A 110 9.42 5.76 12.05
C LYS A 110 8.34 6.50 11.25
N PRO A 111 7.80 7.63 11.77
CA PRO A 111 6.82 8.42 11.03
C PRO A 111 7.28 8.77 9.61
N GLY A 112 6.35 8.69 8.66
CA GLY A 112 6.61 8.83 7.23
C GLY A 112 6.91 7.51 6.49
N ALA A 113 7.26 6.44 7.21
CA ALA A 113 7.50 5.14 6.60
C ALA A 113 6.19 4.46 6.17
N CYS A 114 6.17 3.93 4.94
CA CYS A 114 5.10 3.08 4.43
C CYS A 114 5.53 1.61 4.50
N PHE A 115 4.64 0.73 4.94
CA PHE A 115 4.91 -0.70 5.08
C PHE A 115 3.66 -1.56 4.82
N GLY A 116 3.88 -2.86 4.59
CA GLY A 116 2.83 -3.81 4.23
C GLY A 116 2.25 -3.58 2.83
N GLU A 117 2.93 -2.77 2.02
CA GLU A 117 2.52 -2.37 0.67
C GLU A 117 2.61 -3.51 -0.33
N MET A 118 3.53 -4.46 -0.15
CA MET A 118 3.77 -5.54 -1.12
C MET A 118 2.52 -6.38 -1.37
N SER A 119 1.85 -6.78 -0.28
CA SER A 119 0.61 -7.57 -0.34
C SER A 119 -0.57 -6.92 -1.06
N ILE A 120 -0.53 -5.59 -1.25
CA ILE A 120 -1.53 -4.89 -2.06
C ILE A 120 -1.36 -5.23 -3.54
N PHE A 121 -0.13 -5.38 -4.01
CA PHE A 121 0.18 -5.58 -5.43
C PHE A 121 0.15 -7.05 -5.85
N ASP A 122 0.71 -7.94 -5.04
CA ASP A 122 0.85 -9.37 -5.36
C ASP A 122 -0.25 -10.25 -4.73
N ARG A 123 -1.07 -9.68 -3.85
CA ARG A 123 -2.15 -10.37 -3.11
C ARG A 123 -1.64 -11.51 -2.22
N SER A 124 -0.39 -11.45 -1.78
CA SER A 124 0.21 -12.43 -0.88
C SER A 124 -0.27 -12.27 0.57
N GLU A 125 0.08 -13.25 1.39
CA GLU A 125 0.08 -13.13 2.85
C GLU A 125 1.18 -12.16 3.33
N ARG A 126 1.10 -11.74 4.60
CA ARG A 126 2.14 -10.95 5.27
C ARG A 126 3.42 -11.78 5.39
N SER A 127 4.54 -11.20 4.97
CA SER A 127 5.85 -11.85 4.97
C SER A 127 6.58 -11.83 6.31
N THR A 128 6.13 -10.98 7.24
CA THR A 128 6.77 -10.70 8.53
C THR A 128 5.70 -10.23 9.52
N ASP A 129 6.04 -10.19 10.80
CA ASP A 129 5.24 -9.50 11.81
C ASP A 129 5.47 -7.99 11.75
N ALA A 130 4.45 -7.22 12.12
CA ALA A 130 4.57 -5.80 12.40
C ALA A 130 3.94 -5.51 13.77
N ILE A 131 4.72 -4.96 14.68
CA ILE A 131 4.35 -4.75 16.08
C ILE A 131 4.58 -3.27 16.43
N ALA A 132 3.64 -2.67 17.15
CA ALA A 132 3.79 -1.31 17.65
C ALA A 132 4.97 -1.24 18.64
N ASN A 133 6.08 -0.61 18.25
CA ASN A 133 7.27 -0.45 19.08
C ASN A 133 7.06 0.62 20.18
N THR A 134 6.21 1.60 19.86
CA THR A 134 5.62 2.56 20.79
C THR A 134 4.12 2.64 20.49
N SER A 135 3.33 3.29 21.35
CA SER A 135 1.95 3.63 20.97
C SER A 135 1.98 4.45 19.68
N CYS A 136 1.25 4.02 18.66
CA CYS A 136 1.36 4.57 17.32
C CYS A 136 0.00 4.83 16.66
N THR A 137 0.00 5.83 15.77
CA THR A 137 -1.13 6.18 14.92
C THR A 137 -0.74 5.89 13.48
N LEU A 138 -1.50 5.01 12.83
CA LEU A 138 -1.26 4.56 11.46
C LEU A 138 -2.36 5.09 10.54
N ILE A 139 -1.96 5.55 9.37
CA ILE A 139 -2.86 5.79 8.26
C ILE A 139 -2.87 4.54 7.38
N THR A 140 -4.06 4.06 7.05
CA THR A 140 -4.26 2.80 6.34
C THR A 140 -5.08 3.01 5.09
N ILE A 141 -4.79 2.22 4.05
CA ILE A 141 -5.60 2.13 2.84
C ILE A 141 -5.86 0.65 2.58
N SER A 142 -7.13 0.28 2.44
CA SER A 142 -7.49 -1.09 2.08
C SER A 142 -7.17 -1.38 0.62
N ARG A 143 -6.91 -2.65 0.29
CA ARG A 143 -6.68 -3.06 -1.09
C ARG A 143 -7.86 -2.68 -1.98
N SER A 144 -9.09 -2.90 -1.51
CA SER A 144 -10.28 -2.52 -2.25
C SER A 144 -10.36 -1.03 -2.52
N ASP A 145 -10.05 -0.18 -1.52
CA ASP A 145 -10.08 1.27 -1.72
C ASP A 145 -8.93 1.76 -2.60
N PHE A 146 -7.76 1.11 -2.49
CA PHE A 146 -6.61 1.39 -3.32
C PHE A 146 -6.87 1.02 -4.79
N GLU A 147 -7.35 -0.18 -5.07
CA GLU A 147 -7.75 -0.61 -6.43
C GLU A 147 -8.77 0.35 -7.02
N LEU A 148 -9.79 0.73 -6.24
CA LEU A 148 -10.82 1.68 -6.66
C LEU A 148 -10.26 3.07 -6.95
N LEU A 149 -9.31 3.54 -6.14
CA LEU A 149 -8.61 4.81 -6.37
C LEU A 149 -7.88 4.79 -7.71
N LEU A 150 -7.15 3.71 -8.03
CA LEU A 150 -6.42 3.57 -9.28
C LEU A 150 -7.38 3.47 -10.49
N ASP A 151 -8.48 2.74 -10.35
CA ASP A 151 -9.47 2.56 -11.42
C ASP A 151 -10.13 3.88 -11.85
N PHE A 152 -10.38 4.79 -10.90
CA PHE A 152 -11.04 6.07 -11.19
C PHE A 152 -10.10 7.23 -11.48
N ASN A 153 -8.81 7.11 -11.17
CA ASN A 153 -7.85 8.20 -11.29
C ASN A 153 -6.63 7.76 -12.09
N ARG A 154 -6.74 7.85 -13.43
CA ARG A 154 -5.70 7.35 -14.35
C ARG A 154 -4.32 7.95 -14.12
N ASP A 155 -4.24 9.25 -13.82
CA ASP A 155 -2.97 9.93 -13.58
C ASP A 155 -2.32 9.45 -12.27
N VAL A 156 -3.13 9.27 -11.22
CA VAL A 156 -2.69 8.65 -9.95
C VAL A 156 -2.19 7.23 -10.22
N ALA A 157 -2.96 6.43 -10.96
CA ALA A 157 -2.59 5.06 -11.28
C ALA A 157 -1.26 4.97 -12.03
N TYR A 158 -1.08 5.81 -13.05
CA TYR A 158 0.15 5.85 -13.83
C TYR A 158 1.36 6.22 -12.98
N LYS A 159 1.26 7.28 -12.16
CA LYS A 159 2.33 7.74 -11.28
C LYS A 159 2.69 6.69 -10.23
N VAL A 160 1.69 6.16 -9.52
CA VAL A 160 1.87 5.10 -8.51
C VAL A 160 2.55 3.87 -9.12
N LEU A 161 2.10 3.41 -10.30
CA LEU A 161 2.70 2.27 -10.99
C LEU A 161 4.19 2.51 -11.27
N TRP A 162 4.54 3.67 -11.80
CA TRP A 162 5.94 4.01 -12.05
C TRP A 162 6.77 4.18 -10.77
N SER A 163 6.19 4.72 -9.70
CA SER A 163 6.86 4.78 -8.39
C SER A 163 7.17 3.37 -7.87
N VAL A 164 6.24 2.43 -8.00
CA VAL A 164 6.43 1.02 -7.62
C VAL A 164 7.49 0.34 -8.49
N VAL A 165 7.46 0.54 -9.81
CA VAL A 165 8.47 -0.01 -10.74
C VAL A 165 9.88 0.47 -10.35
N ARG A 166 10.05 1.77 -10.06
CA ARG A 166 11.34 2.32 -9.63
C ARG A 166 11.78 1.75 -8.28
N LEU A 167 10.84 1.65 -7.33
CA LEU A 167 11.12 1.09 -6.00
C LEU A 167 11.58 -0.36 -6.09
N LEU A 168 10.88 -1.20 -6.82
CA LEU A 168 11.23 -2.61 -7.02
C LEU A 168 12.55 -2.76 -7.77
N SER A 169 12.78 -1.96 -8.80
CA SER A 169 14.05 -1.95 -9.55
C SER A 169 15.23 -1.57 -8.66
N ALA A 170 15.06 -0.57 -7.79
CA ALA A 170 16.08 -0.16 -6.83
C ALA A 170 16.35 -1.27 -5.80
N ARG A 171 15.29 -1.86 -5.21
CA ARG A 171 15.41 -2.98 -4.26
C ARG A 171 16.13 -4.17 -4.89
N LEU A 172 15.76 -4.57 -6.11
CA LEU A 172 16.40 -5.68 -6.83
C LEU A 172 17.89 -5.43 -7.06
N ARG A 173 18.28 -4.20 -7.43
CA ARG A 173 19.68 -3.82 -7.60
C ARG A 173 20.46 -3.98 -6.29
N VAL A 174 19.93 -3.43 -5.20
CA VAL A 174 20.54 -3.55 -3.86
C VAL A 174 20.65 -5.01 -3.43
N THR A 175 19.60 -5.81 -3.60
CA THR A 175 19.63 -7.25 -3.29
C THR A 175 20.69 -7.98 -4.12
N ASN A 176 20.79 -7.71 -5.42
CA ASN A 176 21.81 -8.32 -6.28
C ASN A 176 23.24 -7.94 -5.87
N ASP A 177 23.46 -6.68 -5.48
CA ASP A 177 24.78 -6.21 -5.04
C ASP A 177 25.17 -6.84 -3.68
N ASN A 178 24.20 -6.99 -2.76
CA ASN A 178 24.41 -7.68 -1.49
C ASN A 178 24.74 -9.16 -1.68
N LEU A 179 24.04 -9.86 -2.57
CA LEU A 179 24.31 -11.25 -2.91
C LEU A 179 25.71 -11.43 -3.50
N ARG A 180 26.13 -10.55 -4.41
CA ARG A 180 27.49 -10.57 -4.97
C ARG A 180 28.54 -10.39 -3.88
N SER A 181 28.31 -9.45 -2.97
CA SER A 181 29.22 -9.18 -1.84
C SER A 181 29.32 -10.38 -0.90
N PHE A 182 28.20 -11.01 -0.56
CA PHE A 182 28.17 -12.22 0.26
C PHE A 182 28.92 -13.39 -0.38
N LEU A 183 28.66 -13.66 -1.67
CA LEU A 183 29.33 -14.72 -2.41
C LEU A 183 30.84 -14.49 -2.51
N ALA A 184 31.26 -13.25 -2.72
CA ALA A 184 32.68 -12.89 -2.75
C ALA A 184 33.38 -13.10 -1.39
N MET A 185 32.71 -12.82 -0.27
CA MET A 185 33.24 -13.07 1.07
C MET A 185 33.30 -14.57 1.40
N SER A 186 32.37 -15.37 0.90
CA SER A 186 32.33 -16.83 1.14
C SER A 186 33.31 -17.65 0.29
N MET A 187 34.01 -17.01 -0.68
CA MET A 187 35.04 -17.63 -1.51
C MET A 187 36.46 -17.53 -0.89
N PHE A 188 36.56 -17.04 0.34
CA PHE A 188 37.76 -17.04 1.17
C PHE A 188 37.50 -17.82 2.47
#